data_AF-A0A2M4B085-F1
#
_entry.id   AF-A0A2M4B085-F1
#
_cell.length_a   1.000
_cell.length_b   1.000
_cell.length_c   1.000
_cell.angle_alpha   90.00
_cell.angle_beta   90.00
_cell.angle_gamma   90.00
#
_symmetry.space_group_name_H-M   'P 1'
#
loop_
_entity.id
_entity.type
_entity.pdbx_description
1 polymer ?
#
loop_
_entity_poly.entity_id
_entity_poly.type
_entity_poly.pdbx_seq_one_letter_code
_entity_poly.pdbx_strand_id
1 'polypeptide(L)'
;SAAITPLLKICATLRFLATGSYERCVGNVFLLGLSQPSISKILEEFLEIVERTICPLWIKTRMSPTEKQKAKDFFFEKSGVPGIIMAIDGTHVRINTPKKDIRHAYFNRKGFYSSNALVVSA
;
A
#
# COMPACT_ATOMS: atom_id res chain seq x y z
N SER A 1 1.41 34.11 -5.43
CA SER A 1 1.36 32.65 -5.16
C SER A 1 -0.04 32.18 -5.54
N ALA A 2 -0.20 31.39 -6.60
CA ALA A 2 -1.51 30.89 -7.00
C ALA A 2 -1.86 29.67 -6.13
N ALA A 3 -3.09 29.60 -5.61
CA ALA A 3 -3.53 28.46 -4.83
C ALA A 3 -3.64 27.21 -5.72
N ILE A 4 -3.12 26.08 -5.24
CA ILE A 4 -3.25 24.78 -5.91
C ILE A 4 -4.69 24.31 -5.75
N THR A 5 -5.38 24.08 -6.86
CA THR A 5 -6.80 23.68 -6.85
C THR A 5 -6.96 22.27 -6.27
N PRO A 6 -8.10 21.94 -5.60
CA PRO A 6 -8.35 20.59 -5.09
C PRO A 6 -8.23 19.51 -6.16
N LEU A 7 -8.72 19.79 -7.38
CA LEU A 7 -8.59 18.87 -8.51
C LEU A 7 -7.12 18.56 -8.83
N LEU A 8 -6.27 19.59 -8.86
CA LEU A 8 -4.84 19.40 -9.14
C LEU A 8 -4.16 18.60 -8.02
N LYS A 9 -4.55 18.80 -6.75
CA LYS A 9 -4.07 17.99 -5.62
C LYS A 9 -4.42 16.51 -5.80
N ILE A 10 -5.68 16.21 -6.14
CA ILE A 10 -6.15 14.83 -6.38
C ILE A 10 -5.40 14.20 -7.54
N CYS A 11 -5.31 14.89 -8.69
CA CYS A 11 -4.60 14.38 -9.87
C CYS A 11 -3.12 14.12 -9.59
N ALA A 12 -2.45 15.02 -8.85
CA ALA A 12 -1.06 14.85 -8.46
C ALA A 12 -0.85 13.60 -7.60
N THR A 13 -1.70 13.40 -6.58
CA THR A 13 -1.62 12.22 -5.70
C THR A 13 -1.92 10.93 -6.45
N LEU A 14 -2.98 10.87 -7.26
CA LEU A 14 -3.30 9.68 -8.05
C LEU A 14 -2.18 9.30 -9.02
N ARG A 15 -1.58 10.31 -9.67
CA ARG A 15 -0.41 10.09 -10.54
C ARG A 15 0.78 9.54 -9.75
N PHE A 16 1.04 10.07 -8.55
CA PHE A 16 2.11 9.58 -7.69
C PHE A 16 1.89 8.11 -7.31
N LEU A 17 0.70 7.76 -6.83
CA LEU A 17 0.35 6.39 -6.43
C LEU A 17 0.41 5.40 -7.60
N ALA A 18 -0.03 5.80 -8.80
CA ALA A 18 0.01 4.96 -9.99
C ALA A 18 1.43 4.69 -10.52
N THR A 19 2.37 5.62 -10.29
CA THR A 19 3.72 5.54 -10.86
C THR A 19 4.79 5.07 -9.88
N GLY A 20 4.51 5.05 -8.58
CA GLY A 20 5.43 4.58 -7.53
C GLY A 20 6.76 5.33 -7.48
N SER A 21 6.82 6.54 -8.04
CA SER A 21 8.06 7.25 -8.33
C SER A 21 8.55 8.06 -7.13
N TYR A 22 9.28 7.42 -6.21
CA TYR A 22 9.94 8.11 -5.09
C TYR A 22 11.17 8.94 -5.53
N GLU A 23 11.86 8.58 -6.64
CA GLU A 23 13.17 9.17 -6.97
C GLU A 23 13.31 9.75 -8.41
N ARG A 24 12.31 9.61 -9.29
CA ARG A 24 12.30 10.28 -10.62
C ARG A 24 11.41 11.53 -10.66
N CYS A 25 11.21 12.14 -9.49
CA CYS A 25 10.23 13.18 -9.25
C CYS A 25 10.53 14.50 -10.00
N VAL A 26 11.79 14.77 -10.37
CA VAL A 26 12.14 16.07 -10.99
C VAL A 26 11.56 16.21 -12.41
N GLY A 27 11.56 15.15 -13.22
CA GLY A 27 11.04 15.21 -14.60
C GLY A 27 9.52 15.07 -14.72
N ASN A 28 8.91 14.24 -13.86
CA ASN A 28 7.47 13.92 -13.95
C ASN A 28 6.57 14.94 -13.23
N VAL A 29 7.07 15.62 -12.19
CA VAL A 29 6.32 16.64 -11.45
C VAL A 29 6.41 18.02 -12.13
N PHE A 30 7.46 18.26 -12.94
CA PHE A 30 7.55 19.44 -13.81
C PHE A 30 6.32 19.57 -14.72
N LEU A 31 5.74 18.46 -15.19
CA LEU A 31 4.52 18.45 -16.01
C LEU A 31 3.29 19.04 -15.30
N LEU A 32 3.27 19.06 -13.97
CA LEU A 32 2.21 19.67 -13.16
C LEU A 32 2.62 21.06 -12.64
N GLY A 33 3.85 21.51 -12.90
CA GLY A 33 4.38 22.78 -12.40
C GLY A 33 4.53 22.86 -10.87
N LEU A 34 4.58 21.72 -10.18
CA LEU A 34 4.64 21.65 -8.72
C LEU A 34 6.05 21.37 -8.21
N SER A 35 6.40 21.96 -7.06
CA SER A 35 7.66 21.63 -6.38
C SER A 35 7.52 20.31 -5.60
N GLN A 36 8.63 19.59 -5.39
CA GLN A 36 8.62 18.37 -4.57
C GLN A 36 8.05 18.62 -3.14
N PRO A 37 8.42 19.71 -2.43
CA PRO A 37 7.82 20.01 -1.13
C PRO A 37 6.30 20.22 -1.18
N SER A 38 5.80 20.83 -2.27
CA SER A 38 4.35 20.99 -2.48
C SER A 38 3.67 19.63 -2.64
N ILE A 39 4.23 18.72 -3.44
CA ILE A 39 3.70 17.37 -3.61
C ILE A 39 3.69 16.59 -2.29
N SER A 40 4.76 16.69 -1.50
CA SER A 40 4.83 16.01 -0.21
C SER A 40 3.67 16.40 0.70
N LYS A 41 3.39 17.71 0.81
CA LYS A 41 2.27 18.22 1.61
C LYS A 41 0.91 17.81 1.06
N ILE A 42 0.75 17.83 -0.26
CA ILE A 42 -0.48 17.40 -0.94
C ILE A 42 -0.75 15.92 -0.70
N LEU A 43 0.29 15.09 -0.76
CA LEU A 43 0.20 13.66 -0.54
C LEU A 43 -0.25 13.38 0.90
N GLU A 44 0.38 14.03 1.88
CA GLU A 44 0.02 13.91 3.29
C GLU A 44 -1.45 14.31 3.54
N GLU A 45 -1.86 15.50 3.07
CA GLU A 45 -3.24 16.00 3.19
C GLU A 45 -4.26 15.05 2.55
N PHE A 46 -3.98 14.56 1.33
CA PHE A 46 -4.88 13.65 0.63
C PHE A 46 -4.98 12.29 1.32
N LEU A 47 -3.85 11.72 1.74
CA LEU A 47 -3.84 10.42 2.39
C LEU A 47 -4.58 10.44 3.74
N GLU A 48 -4.42 11.50 4.54
CA GLU A 48 -5.16 11.67 5.79
C GLU A 48 -6.68 11.68 5.56
N ILE A 49 -7.15 12.37 4.51
CA ILE A 49 -8.57 12.40 4.14
C ILE A 49 -9.04 11.01 3.71
N VAL A 50 -8.28 10.32 2.87
CA VAL A 50 -8.62 8.97 2.40
C VAL A 50 -8.69 8.00 3.58
N GLU A 51 -7.72 8.05 4.49
CA GLU A 51 -7.66 7.22 5.68
C GLU A 51 -8.87 7.45 6.59
N ARG A 52 -9.29 8.71 6.78
CA ARG A 52 -10.43 9.02 7.64
C ARG A 52 -11.79 8.72 6.99
N THR A 53 -11.90 8.81 5.66
CA THR A 53 -13.21 8.81 4.98
C THR A 53 -13.48 7.60 4.10
N ILE A 54 -12.48 7.14 3.33
CA ILE A 54 -12.63 6.04 2.38
C ILE A 54 -12.24 4.71 3.03
N CYS A 55 -11.12 4.66 3.75
CA CYS A 55 -10.64 3.43 4.37
C CYS A 55 -11.70 2.75 5.27
N PRO A 56 -12.46 3.45 6.15
CA PRO A 56 -13.44 2.79 7.00
C PRO A 56 -14.62 2.17 6.26
N LEU A 57 -14.90 2.61 5.02
CA LEU A 57 -15.97 2.07 4.19
C LEU A 57 -15.58 0.71 3.58
N TRP A 58 -14.31 0.53 3.25
CA TRP A 58 -13.81 -0.62 2.49
C TRP A 58 -12.90 -1.56 3.29
N ILE A 59 -12.17 -1.03 4.26
CA ILE A 59 -11.23 -1.76 5.12
C ILE A 59 -11.89 -1.99 6.48
N LYS A 60 -12.60 -3.12 6.60
CA LYS A 60 -13.25 -3.52 7.85
C LYS A 60 -12.37 -4.52 8.59
N THR A 61 -11.76 -4.06 9.67
CA THR A 61 -10.85 -4.87 10.51
C THR A 61 -11.58 -5.58 11.65
N ARG A 62 -12.74 -5.06 12.04
CA ARG A 62 -13.57 -5.61 13.10
C ARG A 62 -14.63 -6.53 12.52
N MET A 63 -14.51 -7.81 12.85
CA MET A 63 -15.49 -8.84 12.53
C MET A 63 -16.20 -9.32 13.80
N SER A 64 -17.51 -9.48 13.71
CA SER A 64 -18.33 -10.18 14.69
C SER A 64 -17.92 -11.66 14.82
N PRO A 65 -18.25 -12.35 15.93
CA PRO A 65 -18.01 -13.78 16.07
C PRO A 65 -18.60 -14.60 14.92
N THR A 66 -19.78 -14.24 14.43
CA THR A 66 -20.46 -14.89 13.30
C THR A 66 -19.70 -14.71 12.00
N GLU A 67 -19.20 -13.51 11.70
CA GLU A 67 -18.37 -13.26 10.52
C GLU A 67 -17.05 -14.03 10.58
N LYS A 68 -16.41 -14.08 11.75
CA LYS A 68 -15.19 -14.88 11.96
C LYS A 68 -15.45 -16.37 11.72
N GLN A 69 -16.59 -16.90 12.16
CA GLN A 69 -16.93 -18.30 11.93
C GLN A 69 -17.14 -18.58 10.44
N LYS A 70 -17.92 -17.72 9.75
CA LYS A 70 -18.10 -17.83 8.29
C LYS A 70 -16.78 -17.78 7.52
N ALA A 71 -15.86 -16.88 7.92
CA ALA A 71 -14.54 -16.79 7.31
C ALA A 71 -13.72 -18.07 7.53
N LYS A 72 -13.71 -18.62 8.75
CA LYS A 72 -13.05 -19.90 9.05
C LYS A 72 -13.55 -21.03 8.18
N ASP A 73 -14.87 -21.18 8.08
CA ASP A 73 -15.50 -22.25 7.31
C ASP A 73 -15.14 -22.10 5.82
N PHE A 74 -15.24 -20.88 5.27
CA PHE A 74 -14.88 -20.57 3.89
C PHE A 74 -13.41 -20.91 3.57
N PHE A 75 -12.47 -20.47 4.41
CA PHE A 75 -11.05 -20.72 4.16
C PHE A 75 -10.69 -22.18 4.38
N PHE A 76 -11.31 -22.85 5.35
CA PHE A 76 -11.10 -24.28 5.59
C PHE A 76 -11.58 -25.11 4.39
N GLU A 77 -12.76 -24.81 3.84
CA GLU A 77 -13.28 -25.48 2.64
C GLU A 77 -12.35 -25.31 1.42
N LYS A 78 -11.75 -24.13 1.25
CA LYS A 78 -10.90 -23.82 0.09
C LYS A 78 -9.45 -24.30 0.22
N SER A 79 -8.89 -24.30 1.43
CA SER A 79 -7.45 -24.51 1.65
C SER A 79 -7.12 -25.71 2.53
N GLY A 80 -8.08 -26.25 3.28
CA GLY A 80 -7.85 -27.25 4.33
C GLY A 80 -7.14 -26.71 5.57
N VAL A 81 -6.81 -25.42 5.62
CA VAL A 81 -6.11 -24.80 6.76
C VAL A 81 -7.13 -24.28 7.77
N PRO A 82 -7.15 -24.81 9.00
CA PRO A 82 -8.13 -24.40 10.00
C PRO A 82 -7.80 -23.02 10.57
N GLY A 83 -8.84 -22.27 10.95
CA GLY A 83 -8.71 -21.07 11.78
C GLY A 83 -8.39 -19.77 11.04
N ILE A 84 -8.26 -19.77 9.72
CA ILE A 84 -8.04 -18.54 8.94
C ILE A 84 -9.30 -17.67 8.98
N ILE A 85 -9.18 -16.44 9.48
CA ILE A 85 -10.28 -15.46 9.53
C ILE A 85 -10.13 -14.34 8.51
N MET A 86 -8.93 -14.13 7.98
CA MET A 86 -8.62 -13.09 7.01
C MET A 86 -7.34 -13.44 6.26
N ALA A 87 -7.19 -12.88 5.07
CA ALA A 87 -5.97 -12.96 4.26
C ALA A 87 -5.57 -11.55 3.84
N ILE A 88 -4.27 -11.28 3.85
CA ILE A 88 -3.68 -10.01 3.42
C ILE A 88 -2.65 -10.35 2.37
N ASP A 89 -2.79 -9.76 1.19
CA ASP A 89 -1.77 -9.90 0.14
C ASP A 89 -0.59 -8.98 0.43
N GLY A 90 0.62 -9.54 0.35
CA GLY A 90 1.87 -8.82 0.63
C GLY A 90 2.54 -8.34 -0.63
N THR A 91 3.25 -7.21 -0.53
CA THR A 91 4.05 -6.69 -1.64
C THR A 91 5.53 -6.99 -1.41
N HIS A 92 6.14 -7.72 -2.33
CA HIS A 92 7.59 -7.94 -2.32
C HIS A 92 8.33 -6.72 -2.88
N VAL A 93 8.91 -5.91 -1.99
CA VAL A 93 9.76 -4.77 -2.33
C VAL A 93 11.18 -5.26 -2.58
N ARG A 94 11.71 -5.02 -3.78
CA ARG A 94 13.05 -5.48 -4.17
C ARG A 94 14.12 -4.81 -3.30
N ILE A 95 15.10 -5.59 -2.85
CA ILE A 95 16.23 -5.11 -2.05
C ILE A 95 17.55 -5.53 -2.69
N ASN A 96 18.63 -4.87 -2.28
CA ASN A 96 19.97 -5.35 -2.58
C ASN A 96 20.22 -6.69 -1.92
N THR A 97 21.07 -7.51 -2.55
CA THR A 97 21.43 -8.84 -2.06
C THR A 97 21.91 -8.76 -0.60
N PRO A 98 21.21 -9.43 0.35
CA PRO A 98 21.65 -9.46 1.74
C PRO A 98 22.96 -10.23 1.92
N LYS A 99 23.53 -10.19 3.12
CA LYS A 99 24.72 -10.97 3.48
C LYS A 99 24.46 -12.48 3.26
N LYS A 100 25.53 -13.24 2.95
CA LYS A 100 25.44 -14.64 2.48
C LYS A 100 24.69 -15.57 3.44
N ASP A 101 24.85 -15.34 4.73
CA ASP A 101 24.22 -16.06 5.83
C ASP A 101 22.69 -15.92 5.86
N ILE A 102 22.17 -14.74 5.52
CA ILE A 102 20.72 -14.45 5.62
C ILE A 102 19.99 -14.35 4.27
N ARG A 103 20.71 -14.30 3.14
CA ARG A 103 20.10 -14.02 1.82
C ARG A 103 18.99 -14.99 1.41
N HIS A 104 19.02 -16.24 1.91
CA HIS A 104 18.01 -17.25 1.62
C HIS A 104 16.62 -16.87 2.15
N ALA A 105 16.55 -16.13 3.27
CA ALA A 105 15.30 -15.65 3.85
C ALA A 105 14.62 -14.55 3.01
N TYR A 106 15.37 -13.89 2.11
CA TYR A 106 14.88 -12.78 1.29
C TYR A 106 14.68 -13.16 -0.17
N PHE A 107 15.10 -14.35 -0.59
CA PHE A 107 14.94 -14.80 -1.97
C PHE A 107 13.49 -15.26 -2.20
N ASN A 108 12.76 -14.56 -3.07
CA ASN A 108 11.34 -14.82 -3.29
C ASN A 108 11.09 -15.77 -4.47
N ARG A 109 9.84 -16.23 -4.61
CA ARG A 109 9.40 -17.09 -5.73
C ARG A 109 9.57 -16.48 -7.13
N LYS A 110 9.73 -15.16 -7.22
CA LYS A 110 9.91 -14.41 -8.48
C LYS A 110 11.40 -14.30 -8.87
N GLY A 111 12.31 -14.94 -8.14
CA GLY A 111 13.72 -15.03 -8.48
C GLY A 111 14.56 -13.79 -8.12
N PHE A 112 14.11 -12.98 -7.16
CA PHE A 112 14.89 -11.83 -6.67
C PHE A 112 14.83 -11.67 -5.15
N TYR A 113 15.80 -10.95 -4.58
CA TYR A 113 15.80 -10.63 -3.16
C TYR A 113 14.82 -9.50 -2.86
N SER A 114 13.95 -9.71 -1.87
CA SER A 114 12.91 -8.76 -1.51
C SER A 114 12.54 -8.83 -0.03
N SER A 115 12.05 -7.72 0.50
CA SER A 115 11.31 -7.70 1.76
C SER A 115 9.81 -7.80 1.47
N ASN A 116 9.09 -8.66 2.21
CA ASN A 116 7.63 -8.70 2.12
C ASN A 116 7.05 -7.58 2.97
N ALA A 117 6.42 -6.59 2.34
CA ALA A 117 5.70 -5.51 2.99
C ALA A 117 4.21 -5.87 3.10
N LEU A 118 3.69 -5.91 4.32
CA LEU A 118 2.29 -6.11 4.63
C LEU A 118 1.80 -4.87 5.38
N VAL A 119 0.65 -4.32 4.99
CA VAL A 119 0.02 -3.20 5.70
C VAL A 119 -1.25 -3.70 6.35
N VAL A 120 -1.35 -3.49 7.66
CA VAL A 120 -2.57 -3.69 8.45
C VAL A 120 -2.94 -2.33 9.03
N SER A 121 -3.99 -1.70 8.50
CA SER A 121 -4.59 -0.52 9.12
C SER A 121 -5.74 -1.01 10.00
N ALA A 122 -5.81 -0.60 11.27
CA ALA A 122 -6.78 -1.09 12.26
C ALA A 122 -7.99 -0.15 12.42
#